data_AF-A0AAW7MQZ0-F1
#
_entry.id   AF-A0AAW7MQZ0-F1
#
_cell.length_a   1.000
_cell.length_b   1.000
_cell.length_c   1.000
_cell.angle_alpha   90.00
_cell.angle_beta   90.00
_cell.angle_gamma   90.00
#
_symmetry.space_group_name_H-M   'P 1'
#
loop_
_entity.id
_entity.type
_entity.pdbx_description
1 polymer ?
#
loop_
_entity_poly.entity_id
_entity_poly.type
_entity_poly.pdbx_seq_one_letter_code
_entity_poly.pdbx_strand_id
1 'polypeptide(L)'
;MKHHATRHSTVERHILTAVPRSATRQPVVLDPAGDPYARVAVEAYAEACAHEQPWLAEALQRQYQLAGGTPSSAAALWRAFHEAQRLAREGQSYDEAAWTHVALHLCGVLGAMNL
;
A
#
# COMPACT_ATOMS: atom_id res chain seq x y z
N MET A 1 28.47 24.34 44.70
CA MET A 1 28.18 25.74 44.31
C MET A 1 29.01 26.09 43.08
N LYS A 2 28.34 26.38 41.94
CA LYS A 2 28.74 27.27 40.81
C LYS A 2 30.05 26.94 40.06
N HIS A 3 30.21 27.05 38.75
CA HIS A 3 29.41 27.01 37.51
C HIS A 3 30.44 27.23 36.37
N HIS A 4 30.10 26.79 35.15
CA HIS A 4 30.58 27.28 33.83
C HIS A 4 31.82 26.65 33.15
N ALA A 5 31.49 25.79 32.18
CA ALA A 5 31.75 25.94 30.74
C ALA A 5 33.18 26.26 30.26
N THR A 6 33.75 25.33 29.49
CA THR A 6 34.72 25.65 28.43
C THR A 6 34.31 24.93 27.14
N ARG A 7 34.31 25.73 26.07
CA ARG A 7 33.82 25.52 24.70
C ARG A 7 34.71 24.50 23.95
N HIS A 8 34.15 23.55 23.20
CA HIS A 8 33.76 23.63 21.78
C HIS A 8 34.94 23.85 20.80
N SER A 9 35.35 22.78 20.10
CA SER A 9 35.97 22.67 18.75
C SER A 9 36.68 21.29 18.70
N THR A 10 36.74 20.47 17.65
CA THR A 10 36.56 20.61 16.20
C THR A 10 36.46 19.18 15.64
N VAL A 11 35.36 18.76 15.01
CA VAL A 11 35.42 17.71 13.97
C VAL A 11 34.27 17.93 12.97
N GLU A 12 34.66 18.53 11.83
CA GLU A 12 34.18 18.25 10.46
C GLU A 12 32.66 18.31 10.19
N ARG A 13 32.09 19.46 9.80
CA ARG A 13 32.01 19.91 8.40
C ARG A 13 31.88 18.77 7.35
N HIS A 14 30.69 18.20 7.25
CA HIS A 14 30.13 17.84 5.94
C HIS A 14 28.79 18.53 5.77
N ILE A 15 28.86 19.81 5.41
CA ILE A 15 27.71 20.53 4.88
C ILE A 15 27.58 20.07 3.42
N LEU A 16 26.83 19.00 3.19
CA LEU A 16 26.24 18.78 1.86
C LEU A 16 25.09 19.78 1.73
N THR A 17 25.43 21.01 1.32
CA THR A 17 24.45 21.95 0.79
C THR A 17 23.96 21.37 -0.53
N ALA A 18 22.99 20.46 -0.45
CA ALA A 18 22.16 20.15 -1.60
C ALA A 18 21.34 21.42 -1.89
N VAL A 19 21.84 22.23 -2.82
CA VAL A 19 21.03 23.24 -3.49
C VAL A 19 19.74 22.53 -3.92
N PRO A 20 18.54 22.94 -3.46
CA PRO A 20 17.33 22.43 -4.04
C PRO A 20 17.27 23.02 -5.44
N ARG A 21 17.77 22.26 -6.42
CA ARG A 21 17.37 22.51 -7.79
C ARG A 21 15.88 22.27 -7.76
N SER A 22 15.12 23.34 -7.99
CA SER A 22 13.71 23.28 -8.36
C SER A 22 13.63 22.59 -9.73
N ALA A 23 14.05 21.33 -9.80
CA ALA A 23 13.76 20.47 -10.90
C ALA A 23 12.24 20.33 -10.87
N THR A 24 11.59 20.81 -11.93
CA THR A 24 10.22 20.43 -12.23
C THR A 24 10.13 18.92 -12.05
N ARG A 25 9.46 18.47 -10.98
CA ARG A 25 9.38 17.06 -10.60
C ARG A 25 8.54 16.36 -11.66
N GLN A 26 9.21 15.92 -12.72
CA GLN A 26 8.56 15.11 -13.74
C GLN A 26 8.12 13.80 -13.05
N PRO A 27 6.87 13.37 -13.24
CA PRO A 27 6.40 12.12 -12.66
C PRO A 27 7.27 10.98 -13.22
N VAL A 28 7.94 10.26 -12.34
CA VAL A 28 8.67 9.06 -12.70
C VAL A 28 7.64 7.96 -12.91
N VAL A 29 7.53 7.47 -14.14
CA VAL A 29 6.72 6.29 -14.46
C VAL A 29 7.61 5.08 -14.26
N LEU A 30 7.22 4.22 -13.32
CA LEU A 30 7.87 2.93 -13.13
C LEU A 30 7.31 1.94 -14.16
N ASP A 31 8.18 1.16 -14.79
CA ASP A 31 7.80 0.03 -15.64
C ASP A 31 8.28 -1.30 -15.03
N PRO A 32 7.57 -1.87 -14.04
CA PRO A 32 7.96 -3.15 -13.43
C PRO A 32 7.93 -4.36 -14.38
N ALA A 33 7.35 -4.21 -15.59
CA ALA A 33 7.31 -5.27 -16.58
C ALA A 33 8.58 -5.28 -17.45
N GLY A 34 9.09 -4.10 -17.80
CA GLY A 34 10.28 -3.92 -18.64
C GLY A 34 11.57 -3.58 -17.89
N ASP A 35 11.49 -3.08 -16.66
CA ASP A 35 12.63 -2.63 -15.84
C ASP A 35 12.74 -3.43 -14.53
N PRO A 36 13.82 -4.22 -14.34
CA PRO A 36 14.02 -5.00 -13.12
C PRO A 36 14.21 -4.13 -11.86
N TYR A 37 14.77 -2.92 -11.98
CA TYR A 37 14.93 -2.02 -10.83
C TYR A 37 13.60 -1.38 -10.42
N ALA A 38 12.77 -1.03 -11.39
CA ALA A 38 11.40 -0.60 -11.13
C ALA A 38 10.60 -1.71 -10.43
N ARG A 39 10.77 -2.96 -10.85
CA ARG A 39 10.14 -4.12 -10.21
C ARG A 39 10.58 -4.29 -8.75
N VAL A 40 11.88 -4.29 -8.49
CA VAL A 40 12.42 -4.41 -7.13
C VAL A 40 11.93 -3.26 -6.24
N ALA A 41 11.85 -2.04 -6.77
CA ALA A 41 11.34 -0.90 -6.02
C ALA A 41 9.85 -1.07 -5.62
N VAL A 42 9.03 -1.58 -6.54
CA VAL A 42 7.62 -1.85 -6.27
C VAL A 42 7.44 -3.03 -5.31
N GLU A 43 8.23 -4.10 -5.46
CA GLU A 43 8.20 -5.25 -4.53
C GLU A 43 8.61 -4.83 -3.12
N ALA A 44 9.70 -4.06 -2.97
CA ALA A 44 10.15 -3.55 -1.69
C ALA A 44 9.12 -2.60 -1.05
N TYR A 45 8.48 -1.76 -1.86
CA TYR A 45 7.42 -0.88 -1.38
C TYR A 45 6.18 -1.67 -0.96
N ALA A 46 5.77 -2.68 -1.73
CA ALA A 46 4.65 -3.56 -1.37
C ALA A 46 4.94 -4.32 -0.06
N GLU A 47 6.16 -4.82 0.14
CA GLU A 47 6.58 -5.47 1.38
C GLU A 47 6.52 -4.52 2.58
N ALA A 48 7.00 -3.27 2.41
CA ALA A 48 6.89 -2.24 3.43
C ALA A 48 5.41 -1.93 3.77
N CYS A 49 4.55 -1.84 2.77
CA CYS A 49 3.11 -1.63 2.95
C CYS A 49 2.42 -2.83 3.62
N ALA A 50 2.96 -4.05 3.52
CA ALA A 50 2.27 -5.26 4.01
C ALA A 50 1.97 -5.22 5.51
N HIS A 51 2.73 -4.44 6.29
CA HIS A 51 2.57 -4.34 7.74
C HIS A 51 1.54 -3.29 8.17
N GLU A 52 1.55 -2.11 7.54
CA GLU A 52 0.68 -0.98 7.92
C GLU A 52 -0.59 -0.92 7.07
N GLN A 53 -0.48 -1.32 5.81
CA GLN A 53 -1.54 -1.23 4.79
C GLN A 53 -1.57 -2.50 3.93
N PRO A 54 -1.97 -3.66 4.49
CA PRO A 54 -1.96 -4.93 3.77
C PRO A 54 -2.74 -4.90 2.44
N TRP A 55 -3.81 -4.11 2.36
CA TRP A 55 -4.62 -3.95 1.15
C TRP A 55 -3.83 -3.26 0.01
N LEU A 56 -2.89 -2.35 0.32
CA LEU A 56 -2.08 -1.63 -0.66
C LEU A 56 -0.99 -2.54 -1.22
N ALA A 57 -0.34 -3.29 -0.34
CA ALA A 57 0.63 -4.31 -0.72
C ALA A 57 0.03 -5.28 -1.75
N GLU A 58 -1.18 -5.78 -1.51
CA GLU A 58 -1.89 -6.64 -2.46
C GLU A 58 -2.32 -5.94 -3.74
N ALA A 59 -2.73 -4.67 -3.68
CA ALA A 59 -3.08 -3.91 -4.87
C ALA A 59 -1.87 -3.76 -5.80
N LEU A 60 -0.71 -3.44 -5.22
CA LEU A 60 0.57 -3.38 -5.94
C LEU A 60 0.96 -4.76 -6.49
N GLN A 61 0.86 -5.82 -5.67
CA GLN A 61 1.14 -7.18 -6.10
C GLN A 61 0.24 -7.62 -7.27
N ARG A 62 -1.06 -7.31 -7.24
CA ARG A 62 -1.98 -7.62 -8.34
C ARG A 62 -1.71 -6.78 -9.59
N GLN A 63 -1.54 -5.47 -9.43
CA GLN A 63 -1.33 -4.55 -10.55
C GLN A 63 -0.06 -4.90 -11.33
N TYR A 64 1.00 -5.32 -10.64
CA TYR A 64 2.30 -5.63 -11.23
C TYR A 64 2.60 -7.13 -11.31
N GLN A 65 1.62 -8.00 -11.01
CA GLN A 65 1.76 -9.47 -11.01
C GLN A 65 3.00 -9.96 -10.22
N LEU A 66 3.23 -9.35 -9.06
CA LEU A 66 4.36 -9.67 -8.18
C LEU A 66 4.09 -11.00 -7.47
N ALA A 67 5.15 -11.72 -7.13
CA ALA A 67 5.03 -12.99 -6.42
C ALA A 67 4.59 -12.75 -4.96
N GLY A 68 3.30 -13.04 -4.72
CA GLY A 68 2.59 -13.34 -3.46
C GLY A 68 3.16 -12.92 -2.10
N GLY A 69 2.41 -12.04 -1.41
CA GLY A 69 2.33 -11.99 0.06
C GLY A 69 1.07 -12.72 0.58
N THR A 70 0.95 -12.86 1.91
CA THR A 70 -0.28 -13.35 2.55
C THR A 70 -1.42 -12.38 2.25
N PRO A 71 -2.57 -12.86 1.73
CA PRO A 71 -3.64 -11.95 1.39
C PRO A 71 -4.19 -11.23 2.62
N SER A 72 -4.47 -9.93 2.48
CA SER A 72 -5.05 -9.09 3.52
C SER A 72 -6.40 -9.63 3.98
N SER A 73 -6.79 -9.27 5.20
CA SER A 73 -8.14 -9.54 5.71
C SER A 73 -9.22 -8.99 4.78
N ALA A 74 -8.99 -7.82 4.15
CA ALA A 74 -9.91 -7.24 3.18
C ALA A 74 -10.09 -8.11 1.92
N ALA A 75 -9.00 -8.63 1.34
CA ALA A 75 -9.10 -9.54 0.20
C ALA A 75 -9.65 -10.92 0.58
N ALA A 76 -9.40 -11.40 1.80
CA ALA A 76 -10.05 -12.60 2.33
C ALA A 76 -11.58 -12.39 2.46
N LEU A 77 -12.00 -11.24 2.99
CA LEU A 77 -13.41 -10.87 3.11
C LEU A 77 -14.09 -10.76 1.74
N TRP A 78 -13.43 -10.14 0.75
CA TRP A 78 -13.95 -10.10 -0.61
C TRP A 78 -14.09 -11.48 -1.23
N ARG A 79 -13.10 -12.37 -1.05
CA ARG A 79 -13.20 -13.75 -1.55
C ARG A 79 -14.34 -14.52 -0.89
N ALA A 80 -14.48 -14.40 0.43
CA ALA A 80 -15.59 -15.01 1.17
C ALA A 80 -16.95 -14.47 0.70
N PHE A 81 -17.06 -13.17 0.47
CA PHE A 81 -18.27 -12.54 -0.06
C PHE A 81 -18.64 -13.07 -1.45
N HIS A 82 -17.70 -13.09 -2.39
CA HIS A 82 -17.96 -13.58 -3.75
C HIS A 82 -18.32 -15.06 -3.76
N GLU A 83 -17.67 -15.86 -2.91
CA GLU A 83 -18.00 -17.28 -2.77
C GLU A 83 -19.40 -17.47 -2.18
N ALA A 84 -19.76 -16.72 -1.13
CA ALA A 84 -21.10 -16.74 -0.57
C ALA A 84 -22.17 -16.30 -1.58
N GLN A 85 -21.89 -15.27 -2.39
CA GLN A 85 -22.79 -14.82 -3.45
C GLN A 85 -22.95 -15.90 -4.53
N ARG A 86 -21.85 -16.57 -4.92
CA ARG A 86 -21.87 -17.66 -5.91
C ARG A 86 -22.76 -18.81 -5.42
N LEU A 87 -22.58 -19.25 -4.17
CA LEU A 87 -23.41 -20.28 -3.55
C LEU A 87 -24.88 -19.83 -3.44
N ALA A 88 -25.13 -18.57 -3.09
CA ALA A 88 -26.49 -18.05 -2.98
C ALA A 88 -27.22 -18.00 -4.32
N ARG A 89 -26.52 -17.77 -5.43
CA ARG A 89 -27.09 -17.80 -6.79
C ARG A 89 -27.61 -19.18 -7.20
N GLU A 90 -27.06 -20.24 -6.62
CA GLU A 90 -27.52 -21.61 -6.84
C GLU A 90 -28.78 -21.93 -6.00
N GLY A 91 -29.12 -21.08 -5.03
CA GLY A 91 -30.30 -21.19 -4.19
C GLY A 91 -31.55 -20.54 -4.80
N GLN A 92 -32.73 -20.96 -4.33
CA GLN A 92 -34.02 -20.49 -4.83
C GLN A 92 -34.41 -19.08 -4.34
N SER A 93 -33.64 -18.50 -3.41
CA SER A 93 -33.91 -17.23 -2.74
C SER A 93 -32.83 -16.18 -3.02
N TYR A 94 -32.21 -16.22 -4.19
CA TYR A 94 -31.22 -15.23 -4.58
C TYR A 94 -31.88 -13.87 -4.88
N ASP A 95 -31.46 -12.84 -4.16
CA ASP A 95 -31.87 -11.44 -4.40
C ASP A 95 -30.65 -10.61 -4.80
N GLU A 96 -30.58 -10.23 -6.07
CA GLU A 96 -29.48 -9.44 -6.62
C GLU A 96 -29.35 -8.05 -5.99
N ALA A 97 -30.47 -7.41 -5.65
CA ALA A 97 -30.47 -6.07 -5.06
C ALA A 97 -29.91 -6.12 -3.64
N ALA A 98 -30.26 -7.15 -2.86
CA ALA A 98 -29.71 -7.37 -1.53
C ALA A 98 -28.18 -7.60 -1.57
N TRP A 99 -27.70 -8.46 -2.47
CA TRP A 99 -26.26 -8.69 -2.63
C TRP A 99 -25.51 -7.44 -3.09
N THR A 100 -26.10 -6.65 -4.00
CA THR A 100 -25.52 -5.38 -4.44
C THR A 100 -25.43 -4.38 -3.29
N HIS A 101 -26.44 -4.31 -2.43
CA HIS A 101 -26.42 -3.45 -1.24
C HIS A 101 -25.29 -3.83 -0.28
N VAL A 102 -25.12 -5.14 -0.01
CA VAL A 102 -24.02 -5.64 0.83
C VAL A 102 -22.65 -5.32 0.21
N ALA A 103 -22.50 -5.47 -1.11
CA ALA A 103 -21.25 -5.12 -1.80
C ALA A 103 -20.90 -3.63 -1.65
N LEU A 104 -21.88 -2.73 -1.80
CA LEU A 104 -21.67 -1.29 -1.60
C LEU A 104 -21.29 -0.97 -0.15
N HIS A 105 -21.94 -1.60 0.82
CA HIS A 105 -21.59 -1.42 2.23
C HIS A 105 -20.18 -1.95 2.54
N LEU A 106 -19.82 -3.11 2.01
CA LEU A 106 -18.49 -3.69 2.17
C LEU A 106 -17.41 -2.82 1.52
N CYS A 107 -17.67 -2.25 0.34
CA CYS A 107 -16.82 -1.23 -0.28
C CYS A 107 -16.64 -0.01 0.64
N GLY A 108 -17.72 0.47 1.24
CA GLY A 108 -17.68 1.60 2.18
C GLY A 108 -16.83 1.31 3.42
N VAL A 109 -17.05 0.16 4.06
CA VAL A 109 -16.31 -0.25 5.27
C VAL A 109 -14.83 -0.48 4.98
N LEU A 110 -14.51 -1.24 3.93
CA LEU A 110 -13.12 -1.53 3.57
C LEU A 110 -12.40 -0.29 3.03
N GLY A 111 -13.11 0.62 2.37
CA GLY A 111 -12.59 1.92 1.97
C GLY A 111 -12.36 2.86 3.15
N ALA A 112 -13.19 2.81 4.19
CA ALA A 112 -13.04 3.61 5.41
C ALA A 112 -11.92 3.11 6.32
N MET A 113 -11.61 1.81 6.31
CA MET A 113 -10.43 1.23 6.97
C MET A 113 -9.11 1.63 6.30
N ASN A 114 -9.18 2.35 5.18
CA ASN A 114 -8.06 2.79 4.36
C ASN A 114 -7.82 4.32 4.41
N LEU A 115 -8.50 5.03 5.32
CA LEU A 115 -8.36 6.47 5.55
C LEU A 115 -7.86 6.71 6.97
#